data_AF-A0A3A0A764-F1
#
_entry.id   AF-A0A3A0A764-F1
#
_cell.length_a   1.000
_cell.length_b   1.000
_cell.length_c   1.000
_cell.angle_alpha   90.00
_cell.angle_beta   90.00
_cell.angle_gamma   90.00
#
_symmetry.space_group_name_H-M   'P 1'
#
loop_
_entity.id
_entity.type
_entity.pdbx_description
1 polymer ?
#
loop_
_entity_poly.entity_id
_entity_poly.type
_entity_poly.pdbx_seq_one_letter_code
_entity_poly.pdbx_strand_id
1 'polypeptide(L)' 'MEERIQALLDFAEAEGLELPYDPVFIAWMESKGHVVDLETSEIMFNQADRPVPYVVTPAGLAALQAGEGSE' A
#
# COMPACT_ATOMS: atom_id res chain seq x y z
N MET A 1 -1.79 15.89 -9.43
CA MET A 1 -0.82 15.74 -8.31
C MET A 1 -0.65 17.08 -7.60
N GLU A 2 -0.21 18.11 -8.32
CA GLU A 2 -0.07 19.48 -7.79
C GLU A 2 -1.34 20.03 -7.12
N GLU A 3 -2.50 19.90 -7.76
CA GLU A 3 -3.79 20.34 -7.20
C GLU A 3 -4.12 19.62 -5.88
N ARG A 4 -3.74 18.34 -5.75
CA ARG A 4 -3.99 17.57 -4.53
C ARG A 4 -3.09 18.01 -3.39
N ILE A 5 -1.82 18.29 -3.70
CA ILE A 5 -0.85 18.83 -2.74
C ILE A 5 -1.32 20.19 -2.23
N GLN A 6 -1.75 21.09 -3.12
CA GLN A 6 -2.25 22.40 -2.72
C GLN A 6 -3.48 22.28 -1.82
N ALA A 7 -4.45 21.43 -2.19
CA ALA A 7 -5.63 21.20 -1.35
C ALA A 7 -5.29 20.62 0.04
N LEU A 8 -4.23 19.82 0.14
CA LEU A 8 -3.73 19.28 1.41
C LEU A 8 -3.11 20.36 2.30
N LEU A 9 -2.34 21.27 1.69
CA LEU A 9 -1.75 22.41 2.38
C LEU A 9 -2.81 23.41 2.84
N ASP A 10 -3.77 23.74 1.97
CA ASP A 10 -4.88 24.64 2.31
C ASP A 10 -5.72 24.08 3.47
N PHE A 11 -5.96 22.76 3.47
CA PHE A 11 -6.67 22.09 4.57
C PHE A 11 -5.87 22.15 5.87
N ALA A 12 -4.57 21.84 5.82
CA ALA A 12 -3.70 21.90 6.99
C ALA A 12 -3.62 23.30 7.59
N GLU A 13 -3.52 24.34 6.73
CA GLU A 13 -3.52 25.74 7.17
C GLU A 13 -4.87 26.14 7.80
N ALA A 14 -5.99 25.77 7.18
CA ALA A 14 -7.33 26.10 7.66
C ALA A 14 -7.65 25.46 9.03
N GLU A 15 -7.19 24.23 9.25
CA GLU A 15 -7.39 23.50 10.50
C GLU A 15 -6.28 23.77 11.54
N GLY A 16 -5.23 24.50 11.17
CA GLY A 16 -4.06 24.73 12.02
C GLY A 16 -3.31 23.43 12.35
N LEU A 17 -3.34 22.46 11.44
CA LEU A 17 -2.71 21.16 11.57
C LEU A 17 -1.29 21.20 10.99
N GLU A 18 -0.35 20.58 11.69
CA GLU A 18 0.95 20.26 11.12
C GLU A 18 0.85 18.89 10.43
N LEU A 19 1.20 18.82 9.15
CA LEU A 19 1.15 17.56 8.42
C LEU A 19 2.22 16.59 8.96
N PRO A 20 1.85 15.32 9.24
CA PRO A 20 2.79 14.35 9.80
C PRO A 20 3.86 13.89 8.80
N TYR A 21 3.61 14.11 7.50
CA TYR A 21 4.50 13.75 6.41
C TYR A 21 4.52 14.85 5.35
N ASP A 22 5.50 14.75 4.46
CA ASP A 22 5.60 15.63 3.30
C ASP A 22 4.32 15.55 2.42
N PRO A 23 3.74 16.69 2.00
CA PRO A 23 2.54 16.72 1.18
C PRO A 23 2.64 15.91 -0.12
N VAL A 24 3.83 15.87 -0.74
CA VAL A 24 4.09 15.07 -1.94
C VAL A 24 4.00 13.59 -1.63
N PHE A 25 4.55 13.17 -0.48
CA PHE A 25 4.44 11.78 -0.02
C PHE A 25 2.98 11.39 0.24
N ILE A 26 2.22 12.23 0.95
CA ILE A 26 0.80 11.96 1.25
C ILE A 26 0.00 11.81 -0.05
N ALA A 27 0.16 12.75 -0.98
CA ALA A 27 -0.53 12.71 -2.27
C ALA A 27 -0.10 11.50 -3.13
N TRP A 28 1.17 11.08 -3.04
CA TRP A 28 1.65 9.88 -3.70
C TRP A 28 1.00 8.62 -3.11
N MET A 29 0.91 8.51 -1.79
CA MET A 29 0.25 7.39 -1.11
C MET A 29 -1.22 7.26 -1.50
N GLU A 30 -1.96 8.38 -1.51
CA GLU A 30 -3.34 8.42 -1.98
C GLU A 30 -3.46 8.00 -3.45
N SER A 31 -2.51 8.36 -4.31
CA SER A 31 -2.50 7.95 -5.71
C SER A 31 -2.33 6.43 -5.91
N LYS A 32 -1.75 5.74 -4.91
CA LYS A 32 -1.64 4.28 -4.84
C LYS A 32 -2.88 3.62 -4.21
N GLY A 33 -3.86 4.42 -3.83
CA GLY A 33 -5.07 3.99 -3.14
C GLY A 33 -4.83 3.66 -1.66
N HIS A 34 -3.73 4.13 -1.08
CA HIS A 34 -3.52 4.10 0.36
C HIS A 34 -4.17 5.33 0.99
N VAL A 35 -4.45 5.29 2.29
CA VAL A 35 -4.98 6.44 3.04
C VAL A 35 -3.99 6.80 4.13
N VAL A 36 -3.69 8.10 4.25
CA VAL A 36 -2.87 8.63 5.34
C VAL A 36 -3.80 9.35 6.30
N ASP A 37 -3.79 8.91 7.55
CA ASP A 37 -4.50 9.56 8.64
C ASP A 37 -3.63 10.70 9.19
N LEU A 38 -4.11 11.93 9.05
CA LEU A 38 -3.35 13.13 9.42
C LEU A 38 -3.32 13.39 10.93
N GLU A 39 -4.23 12.77 11.69
CA GLU A 39 -4.32 12.95 13.15
C GLU A 39 -3.42 11.95 13.88
N THR A 40 -3.44 10.69 13.44
CA THR A 40 -2.70 9.58 14.07
C THR A 40 -1.36 9.29 13.40
N SER A 41 -1.09 9.91 12.24
CA SER A 41 0.05 9.59 11.36
C SER A 41 0.03 8.15 10.83
N GLU A 42 -1.10 7.45 10.92
CA GLU A 42 -1.20 6.08 10.44
C GLU A 42 -1.37 6.02 8.93
N ILE A 43 -0.78 4.99 8.33
CA ILE A 43 -0.90 4.72 6.90
C ILE A 43 -1.68 3.42 6.71
N MET A 44 -2.89 3.56 6.18
CA MET A 44 -3.72 2.43 5.78
C MET A 44 -3.39 2.05 4.35
N PHE A 45 -2.59 1.00 4.19
CA PHE A 45 -2.36 0.41 2.89
C PHE A 45 -3.63 -0.33 2.45
N ASN A 46 -4.25 0.06 1.33
CA ASN A 46 -5.15 -0.88 0.68
C ASN A 46 -4.40 -2.20 0.45
N GLN A 47 -5.04 -3.30 0.83
CA GLN A 47 -4.53 -4.62 0.50
C GLN A 47 -4.85 -4.87 -0.97
N ALA A 48 -4.07 -4.25 -1.88
CA ALA A 48 -4.04 -4.65 -3.29
C ALA A 48 -3.48 -6.07 -3.47
N ASP A 49 -2.89 -6.65 -2.42
CA ASP A 49 -2.56 -8.06 -2.34
C ASP A 49 -3.86 -8.87 -2.14
N ARG A 50 -4.61 -9.04 -3.23
CA ARG A 50 -5.53 -10.16 -3.32
C ARG A 50 -4.62 -11.40 -3.27
N PRO A 51 -4.66 -12.24 -2.21
CA PRO A 51 -3.88 -13.46 -2.21
C PRO A 51 -4.29 -14.25 -3.44
N VAL A 52 -3.39 -14.39 -4.41
CA VAL A 52 -3.58 -15.33 -5.50
C VAL A 52 -3.55 -16.71 -4.86
N PRO A 53 -4.65 -17.48 -4.87
CA PRO A 53 -4.61 -18.84 -4.36
C PRO A 53 -3.62 -19.61 -5.23
N TYR A 54 -2.45 -19.94 -4.68
CA TYR A 54 -1.52 -20.85 -5.32
C TYR A 54 -2.14 -22.24 -5.24
N VAL A 55 -2.81 -22.65 -6.31
CA VAL A 55 -3.31 -24.02 -6.45
C VAL A 55 -2.18 -24.86 -7.04
N VAL A 56 -1.58 -25.71 -6.21
CA VAL A 56 -0.66 -26.74 -6.69
C VAL A 56 -1.44 -27.66 -7.64
N THR A 57 -1.10 -27.64 -8.93
CA THR A 57 -1.67 -28.59 -9.88
C THR A 57 -1.13 -30.00 -9.57
N PRO A 58 -1.81 -31.09 -9.98
CA PRO A 58 -1.26 -32.44 -9.84
C PRO A 58 0.15 -32.58 -10.44
N ALA A 59 0.44 -31.86 -11.53
CA ALA A 59 1.77 -31.79 -12.13
C ALA A 59 2.79 -31.03 -11.25
N GLY A 60 2.36 -29.91 -10.63
CA GLY A 60 3.18 -29.17 -9.66
C GLY A 60 3.48 -30.00 -8.41
N LEU A 61 2.52 -30.80 -7.94
CA LEU A 61 2.71 -31.71 -6.81
C LEU A 61 3.72 -32.81 -7.16
N ALA A 62 3.61 -33.41 -8.34
CA ALA A 62 4.54 -34.43 -8.82
C ALA A 62 5.96 -33.87 -8.97
N ALA A 63 6.10 -32.63 -9.44
CA ALA A 63 7.41 -31.96 -9.57
C ALA A 63 8.04 -31.64 -8.20
N LEU A 64 7.23 -31.23 -7.21
CA LEU A 64 7.70 -31.02 -5.84
C LEU A 64 8.16 -32.33 -5.19
N GLN A 65 7.36 -33.38 -5.32
CA GLN A 65 7.67 -34.70 -4.76
C GLN A 65 8.88 -35.36 -5.44
N ALA A 66 9.12 -35.07 -6.73
CA ALA A 66 10.30 -35.54 -7.45
C ALA A 66 11.60 -34.81 -7.04
N GLY A 67 11.50 -33.64 -6.40
CA GLY A 67 12.65 -32.85 -5.92
C GLY A 67 13.12 -33.20 -4.51
N GLU A 68 12.33 -33.95 -3.72
CA GLU A 68 12.66 -34.34 -2.33
C GLU A 68 13.42 -35.67 -2.23
N GLY A 69 14.03 -36.14 -3.33
CA GLY A 69 14.66 -37.46 -3.42
C GLY A 69 16.11 -37.48 -3.91
N SER A 70 16.84 -36.38 -3.81
CA SER A 70 18.26 -36.34 -4.16
C SER A 70 19.10 -35.70 -3.05
N GLU A 71 19.37 -36.52 -2.03
CA GLU A 71 20.58 -36.47 -1.20
C GLU A 71 21.38 -37.76 -1.39
#